data_AF-A0A834T1I0-F1
#
_entry.id   AF-A0A834T1I0-F1
#
_cell.length_a   1.000
_cell.length_b   1.000
_cell.length_c   1.000
_cell.angle_alpha   90.00
_cell.angle_beta   90.00
_cell.angle_gamma   90.00
#
_symmetry.space_group_name_H-M   'P 1'
#
loop_
_entity.id
_entity.type
_entity.pdbx_description
1 polymer ?
#
loop_
_entity_poly.entity_id
_entity_poly.type
_entity_poly.pdbx_seq_one_letter_code
_entity_poly.pdbx_strand_id
1 'polypeptide(L)'
;MNEAFLMKQGWRIKTDKNSLCSKVLIGKYSCGCDLRRDISAKNHDSWLWKNIPRVWTPIQQNQRWIKGNGEMGKLWLDIWGGLKTPLVMNLQMFLGEDLLKASVAELCDDDGVWRVDVLRDLLKDDILSKVLSRPAPNRNCGEDHVCWGASGDGNFSVKSAYILLGTIQRKDWVWEKIWHLDVPKRVTCFAWQLAHESLATKKRCGPWNEGHVYCHCLRDWILFNLRSNQRLGNRTNWKQVWIIASWMLWHWRNKDLFDSNFKKPPWPWKCILDFAEDIRNAAENVLSSTSRRTHTEVLLRWSEPWAGWFKVNSDGEVKGKSGKAGFGAIIRDDHGRLVRGVYGASTNCSVLKAGAWGALEGLQLARELGCDRVVLECDSRVLVQSI
;
A
#
# COMPACT_ATOMS: atom_id res chain seq x y z
N MET A 1 -5.79 1.56 14.37
CA MET A 1 -5.25 0.91 13.15
C MET A 1 -5.69 1.73 11.96
N ASN A 2 -4.94 1.69 10.86
CA ASN A 2 -5.30 2.44 9.67
C ASN A 2 -6.44 1.75 8.90
N GLU A 3 -7.67 2.13 9.19
CA GLU A 3 -8.89 1.57 8.59
C GLU A 3 -8.89 1.69 7.06
N ALA A 4 -8.33 2.76 6.49
CA ALA A 4 -8.21 2.92 5.04
C ALA A 4 -7.35 1.82 4.38
N PHE A 5 -6.30 1.33 5.07
CA PHE A 5 -5.51 0.20 4.57
C PHE A 5 -6.22 -1.13 4.75
N LEU A 6 -6.99 -1.32 5.83
CA LEU A 6 -7.86 -2.48 5.97
C LEU A 6 -8.90 -2.50 4.85
N MET A 7 -9.48 -1.33 4.51
CA MET A 7 -10.42 -1.19 3.40
C MET A 7 -9.79 -1.58 2.07
N LYS A 8 -8.52 -1.25 1.85
CA LYS A 8 -7.78 -1.69 0.65
C LYS A 8 -7.75 -3.22 0.54
N GLN A 9 -7.48 -3.91 1.65
CA GLN A 9 -7.46 -5.38 1.65
C GLN A 9 -8.87 -5.96 1.48
N GLY A 10 -9.87 -5.42 2.17
CA GLY A 10 -11.27 -5.80 1.98
C GLY A 10 -11.74 -5.61 0.54
N TRP A 11 -11.38 -4.49 -0.08
CA TRP A 11 -11.70 -4.20 -1.48
C TRP A 11 -11.06 -5.20 -2.46
N ARG A 12 -9.79 -5.56 -2.23
CA ARG A 12 -9.07 -6.55 -3.04
C ARG A 12 -9.69 -7.94 -2.94
N ILE A 13 -10.06 -8.37 -1.73
CA ILE A 13 -10.76 -9.64 -1.52
C ILE A 13 -12.03 -9.68 -2.37
N LYS A 14 -12.75 -8.55 -2.46
CA LYS A 14 -14.00 -8.43 -3.21
C LYS A 14 -13.84 -8.37 -4.72
N THR A 15 -12.86 -7.62 -5.23
CA THR A 15 -12.73 -7.26 -6.66
C THR A 15 -11.68 -8.07 -7.40
N ASP A 16 -10.62 -8.51 -6.72
CA ASP A 16 -9.49 -9.22 -7.31
C ASP A 16 -9.36 -10.60 -6.65
N LYS A 17 -10.32 -11.48 -6.95
CA LYS A 17 -10.35 -12.87 -6.47
C LYS A 17 -9.18 -13.70 -6.98
N ASN A 18 -8.51 -13.25 -8.05
CA ASN A 18 -7.42 -13.98 -8.69
C ASN A 18 -6.05 -13.71 -8.07
N SER A 19 -5.88 -12.58 -7.39
CA SER A 19 -4.66 -12.31 -6.64
C SER A 19 -4.38 -13.39 -5.59
N LEU A 20 -3.09 -13.72 -5.43
CA LEU A 20 -2.64 -14.69 -4.43
C LEU A 20 -3.12 -14.32 -3.02
N CYS A 21 -3.14 -13.03 -2.68
CA CYS A 21 -3.59 -12.55 -1.39
C CYS A 21 -5.08 -12.86 -1.16
N SER A 22 -5.94 -12.56 -2.13
CA SER A 22 -7.37 -12.87 -2.04
C SER A 22 -7.62 -14.37 -2.00
N LYS A 23 -6.95 -15.16 -2.85
CA LYS A 23 -7.06 -16.63 -2.84
C LYS A 23 -6.70 -17.23 -1.48
N VAL A 24 -5.59 -16.78 -0.89
CA VAL A 24 -5.15 -17.25 0.44
C VAL A 24 -6.15 -16.85 1.53
N LEU A 25 -6.63 -15.60 1.54
CA LEU A 25 -7.57 -15.13 2.57
C LEU A 25 -8.94 -15.82 2.44
N ILE A 26 -9.49 -15.89 1.22
CA ILE A 26 -10.78 -16.55 0.96
C ILE A 26 -10.71 -18.04 1.32
N GLY A 27 -9.66 -18.73 0.89
CA GLY A 27 -9.48 -20.16 1.17
C GLY A 27 -9.26 -20.44 2.66
N LYS A 28 -8.40 -19.67 3.33
CA LYS A 28 -8.08 -19.85 4.75
C LYS A 28 -9.29 -19.58 5.66
N TYR A 29 -10.06 -18.54 5.37
CA TYR A 29 -11.18 -18.11 6.23
C TYR A 29 -12.54 -18.61 5.75
N SER A 30 -12.56 -19.50 4.75
CA SER A 30 -13.76 -20.15 4.23
C SER A 30 -14.88 -19.15 3.90
N CYS A 31 -14.52 -18.00 3.30
CA CYS A 31 -15.46 -16.92 3.04
C CYS A 31 -16.53 -17.25 1.98
N GLY A 32 -16.41 -18.42 1.33
CA GLY A 32 -17.20 -18.80 0.17
C GLY A 32 -16.87 -17.97 -1.07
N CYS A 33 -17.58 -18.25 -2.16
CA CYS A 33 -17.42 -17.53 -3.43
C CYS A 33 -18.21 -16.20 -3.45
N ASP A 34 -19.23 -16.08 -2.60
CA ASP A 34 -20.16 -14.95 -2.54
C ASP A 34 -19.81 -13.98 -1.40
N LEU A 35 -18.90 -13.06 -1.70
CA LEU A 35 -18.45 -11.98 -0.80
C LEU A 35 -19.45 -10.80 -0.75
N ARG A 36 -20.73 -11.06 -1.03
CA ARG A 36 -21.81 -10.12 -0.72
C ARG A 36 -22.25 -10.22 0.73
N ARG A 37 -22.09 -11.39 1.33
CA ARG A 37 -22.45 -11.65 2.73
C ARG A 37 -21.54 -10.89 3.68
N ASP A 38 -22.04 -10.71 4.89
CA ASP A 38 -21.22 -10.24 6.00
C ASP A 38 -20.12 -11.25 6.28
N ILE A 39 -18.89 -10.76 6.30
CA ILE A 39 -17.74 -11.55 6.74
C ILE A 39 -17.71 -11.55 8.26
N SER A 40 -17.47 -12.73 8.84
CA SER A 40 -17.27 -12.89 10.28
C SER A 40 -15.87 -13.37 10.58
N ALA A 41 -15.40 -13.09 11.79
CA ALA A 41 -14.12 -13.55 12.29
C ALA A 41 -14.32 -14.40 13.54
N LYS A 42 -13.52 -15.46 13.66
CA LYS A 42 -13.45 -16.37 14.80
C LYS A 42 -12.34 -15.95 15.76
N ASN A 43 -12.42 -16.42 17.01
CA ASN A 43 -11.44 -16.09 18.05
C ASN A 43 -10.00 -16.55 17.73
N HIS A 44 -9.83 -17.60 16.92
CA HIS A 44 -8.51 -18.10 16.51
C HIS A 44 -8.01 -17.51 15.17
N ASP A 45 -8.77 -16.61 14.54
CA ASP A 45 -8.36 -16.02 13.27
C ASP A 45 -7.17 -15.07 13.42
N SER A 46 -6.51 -14.81 12.28
CA SER A 46 -5.39 -13.87 12.27
C SER A 46 -5.86 -12.49 12.67
N TRP A 47 -4.94 -11.72 13.25
CA TRP A 47 -5.21 -10.35 13.63
C TRP A 47 -5.71 -9.49 12.46
N LEU A 48 -5.18 -9.69 11.25
CA LEU A 48 -5.66 -9.00 10.05
C LEU A 48 -7.13 -9.33 9.80
N TRP A 49 -7.47 -10.63 9.74
CA TRP A 49 -8.84 -11.08 9.44
C TRP A 49 -9.85 -10.59 10.48
N LYS A 50 -9.49 -10.61 11.76
CA LYS A 50 -10.33 -10.06 12.84
C LYS A 50 -10.71 -8.59 12.66
N ASN A 51 -9.94 -7.83 11.88
CA ASN A 51 -10.20 -6.41 11.65
C ASN A 51 -10.84 -6.10 10.29
N ILE A 52 -10.88 -7.04 9.33
CA ILE A 52 -11.57 -6.81 8.04
C ILE A 52 -13.09 -6.63 8.22
N PRO A 53 -13.81 -7.41 9.06
CA PRO A 53 -15.24 -7.22 9.30
C PRO A 53 -15.59 -5.79 9.73
N ARG A 54 -14.71 -5.13 10.50
CA ARG A 54 -14.93 -3.76 11.00
C ARG A 54 -15.05 -2.72 9.88
N VAL A 55 -14.41 -2.98 8.74
CA VAL A 55 -14.41 -2.07 7.58
C VAL A 55 -15.28 -2.58 6.43
N TRP A 56 -15.98 -3.70 6.61
CA TRP A 56 -16.78 -4.32 5.55
C TRP A 56 -18.02 -3.50 5.19
N THR A 57 -18.74 -3.01 6.21
CA THR A 57 -19.94 -2.19 6.01
C THR A 57 -19.64 -0.88 5.25
N PRO A 58 -18.60 -0.08 5.62
CA PRO A 58 -18.21 1.08 4.82
C PRO A 58 -17.86 0.75 3.36
N ILE A 59 -17.24 -0.41 3.11
CA ILE A 59 -16.95 -0.87 1.75
C ILE A 59 -18.25 -1.14 0.98
N GLN A 60 -19.17 -1.92 1.55
CA GLN A 60 -20.44 -2.27 0.90
C GLN A 60 -21.28 -1.02 0.60
N GLN A 61 -21.37 -0.06 1.54
CA GLN A 61 -22.12 1.18 1.36
C GLN A 61 -21.56 2.07 0.23
N ASN A 62 -20.26 1.98 -0.04
CA ASN A 62 -19.57 2.79 -1.04
C ASN A 62 -19.21 2.02 -2.31
N GLN A 63 -19.72 0.80 -2.48
CA GLN A 63 -19.57 0.05 -3.70
C GLN A 63 -20.66 0.45 -4.71
N ARG A 64 -20.34 0.45 -5.99
CA ARG A 64 -21.30 0.67 -7.08
C ARG A 64 -21.10 -0.40 -8.13
N TRP A 65 -22.18 -0.91 -8.71
CA TRP A 65 -22.10 -1.94 -9.74
C TRP A 65 -22.13 -1.32 -11.13
N ILE A 66 -21.17 -1.74 -11.95
CA ILE A 66 -21.14 -1.52 -13.40
C ILE A 66 -21.66 -2.79 -14.04
N LYS A 67 -22.68 -2.64 -14.88
CA LYS A 67 -23.39 -3.76 -15.49
C LYS A 67 -22.72 -4.17 -16.80
N GLY A 68 -22.41 -5.45 -16.90
CA GLY A 68 -22.06 -6.14 -18.14
C GLY A 68 -23.26 -6.99 -18.57
N ASN A 69 -23.19 -8.29 -18.29
CA ASN A 69 -24.26 -9.26 -18.58
C ASN A 69 -25.48 -9.17 -17.62
N GLY A 70 -25.36 -8.49 -16.49
CA GLY A 70 -26.46 -8.24 -15.55
C GLY A 70 -26.82 -9.41 -14.64
N GLU A 71 -26.10 -10.52 -14.68
CA GLU A 71 -26.39 -11.75 -13.92
C GLU A 71 -25.98 -11.63 -12.46
N MET A 72 -24.86 -10.94 -12.20
CA MET A 72 -24.30 -10.88 -10.87
C MET A 72 -25.06 -9.86 -10.01
N GLY A 73 -25.06 -8.58 -10.38
CA GLY A 73 -25.60 -7.56 -9.49
C GLY A 73 -27.13 -7.60 -9.42
N LYS A 74 -27.68 -7.43 -8.21
CA LYS A 74 -29.11 -7.49 -7.94
C LYS A 74 -29.79 -6.18 -8.31
N LEU A 75 -30.92 -6.24 -9.02
CA LEU A 75 -31.59 -5.02 -9.50
C LEU A 75 -31.99 -4.11 -8.34
N TRP A 76 -32.63 -4.69 -7.33
CA TRP A 76 -33.32 -3.95 -6.27
C TRP A 76 -32.40 -3.54 -5.13
N LEU A 77 -31.43 -4.40 -4.79
CA LEU A 77 -30.60 -4.26 -3.59
C LEU A 77 -29.27 -3.54 -3.86
N ASP A 78 -28.74 -3.64 -5.08
CA ASP A 78 -27.47 -3.00 -5.42
C ASP A 78 -27.69 -1.58 -5.98
N ILE A 79 -26.68 -0.72 -5.76
CA ILE A 79 -26.63 0.60 -6.41
C ILE A 79 -25.84 0.46 -7.70
N TRP A 80 -26.46 0.74 -8.84
CA TRP A 80 -25.85 0.57 -10.16
C TRP A 80 -26.22 1.72 -11.11
N GLY A 81 -25.47 1.84 -12.21
CA GLY A 81 -25.72 2.82 -13.27
C GLY A 81 -25.65 4.29 -12.84
N GLY A 82 -25.07 4.62 -11.69
CA GLY A 82 -25.06 6.01 -11.17
C GLY A 82 -26.35 6.42 -10.44
N LEU A 83 -27.19 5.47 -10.04
CA LEU A 83 -28.22 5.72 -9.04
C LEU A 83 -27.59 6.11 -7.70
N LYS A 84 -28.30 6.91 -6.89
CA LYS A 84 -27.84 7.32 -5.55
C LYS A 84 -28.23 6.33 -4.45
N THR A 85 -29.36 5.65 -4.63
CA THR A 85 -29.92 4.68 -3.68
C THR A 85 -30.34 3.41 -4.41
N PRO A 86 -30.44 2.27 -3.70
CA PRO A 86 -30.99 1.04 -4.26
C PRO A 86 -32.45 1.24 -4.72
N LEU A 87 -32.85 0.52 -5.78
CA LEU A 87 -34.20 0.66 -6.34
C LEU A 87 -35.30 0.21 -5.36
N VAL A 88 -35.00 -0.72 -4.44
CA VAL A 88 -35.95 -1.17 -3.41
C VAL A 88 -36.50 -0.01 -2.57
N MET A 89 -35.73 1.06 -2.39
CA MET A 89 -36.16 2.25 -1.64
C MET A 89 -37.20 3.11 -2.37
N ASN A 90 -37.48 2.81 -3.65
CA ASN A 90 -38.39 3.58 -4.50
C ASN A 90 -39.52 2.74 -5.09
N LEU A 91 -39.78 1.56 -4.51
CA LEU A 91 -40.86 0.68 -4.92
C LEU A 91 -42.23 1.28 -4.61
N GLN A 92 -43.17 1.09 -5.54
CA GLN A 92 -44.57 1.48 -5.34
C GLN A 92 -45.38 0.41 -4.59
N MET A 93 -44.91 -0.84 -4.59
CA MET A 93 -45.61 -1.98 -3.99
C MET A 93 -44.64 -2.95 -3.32
N PHE A 94 -45.19 -3.85 -2.50
CA PHE A 94 -44.40 -4.90 -1.86
C PHE A 94 -43.91 -5.91 -2.90
N LEU A 95 -42.61 -6.19 -2.92
CA LEU A 95 -42.02 -7.24 -3.74
C LEU A 95 -41.91 -8.54 -2.95
N GLY A 96 -42.26 -9.66 -3.58
CA GLY A 96 -41.93 -10.98 -3.05
C GLY A 96 -40.41 -11.19 -2.91
N GLU A 97 -40.00 -12.06 -1.98
CA GLU A 97 -38.58 -12.32 -1.69
C GLU A 97 -37.78 -12.77 -2.92
N ASP A 98 -38.38 -13.56 -3.79
CA ASP A 98 -37.71 -14.08 -4.99
C ASP A 98 -37.43 -12.95 -5.98
N LEU A 99 -38.42 -12.10 -6.21
CA LEU A 99 -38.28 -10.94 -7.10
C LEU A 99 -37.27 -9.92 -6.53
N LEU A 100 -37.21 -9.77 -5.20
CA LEU A 100 -36.25 -8.89 -4.53
C LEU A 100 -34.79 -9.34 -4.78
N LYS A 101 -34.59 -10.65 -4.94
CA LYS A 101 -33.30 -11.27 -5.24
C LYS A 101 -33.05 -11.39 -6.76
N ALA A 102 -33.93 -10.87 -7.61
CA ALA A 102 -33.77 -10.95 -9.06
C ALA A 102 -32.50 -10.23 -9.54
N SER A 103 -31.82 -10.85 -10.51
CA SER A 103 -30.73 -10.19 -11.24
C SER A 103 -31.27 -9.13 -12.20
N VAL A 104 -30.39 -8.29 -12.76
CA VAL A 104 -30.82 -7.30 -13.75
C VAL A 104 -31.13 -7.97 -15.08
N ALA A 105 -30.43 -9.05 -15.41
CA ALA A 105 -30.66 -9.86 -16.61
C ALA A 105 -32.07 -10.48 -16.64
N GLU A 106 -32.60 -10.90 -15.49
CA GLU A 106 -33.95 -11.48 -15.37
C GLU A 106 -35.09 -10.49 -15.72
N LEU A 107 -34.80 -9.19 -15.72
CA LEU A 107 -35.78 -8.14 -16.05
C LEU A 107 -35.56 -7.53 -17.43
N CYS A 108 -34.76 -8.21 -18.24
CA CYS A 108 -34.71 -8.00 -19.68
C CYS A 108 -35.42 -9.15 -20.40
N ASP A 109 -35.85 -8.91 -21.64
CA ASP A 109 -36.24 -9.97 -22.55
C ASP A 109 -35.00 -10.65 -23.17
N ASP A 110 -35.24 -11.63 -24.03
CA ASP A 110 -34.16 -12.39 -24.68
C ASP A 110 -33.34 -11.54 -25.67
N ASP A 111 -33.89 -10.42 -26.12
CA ASP A 111 -33.22 -9.44 -26.98
C ASP A 111 -32.38 -8.42 -26.18
N GLY A 112 -32.38 -8.52 -24.84
CA GLY A 112 -31.64 -7.62 -23.96
C GLY A 112 -32.29 -6.24 -23.85
N VAL A 113 -33.61 -6.14 -24.04
CA VAL A 113 -34.40 -4.93 -23.83
C VAL A 113 -35.08 -5.01 -22.46
N TRP A 114 -35.20 -3.86 -21.78
CA TRP A 114 -35.90 -3.77 -20.50
C TRP A 114 -37.35 -4.23 -20.63
N ARG A 115 -37.84 -5.06 -19.70
CA ARG A 115 -39.27 -5.38 -19.56
C ARG A 115 -40.00 -4.19 -18.96
N VAL A 116 -40.27 -3.17 -19.79
CA VAL A 116 -40.81 -1.87 -19.37
C VAL A 116 -42.14 -2.02 -18.66
N ASP A 117 -43.01 -2.92 -19.11
CA ASP A 117 -44.34 -3.13 -18.52
C ASP A 117 -44.23 -3.57 -17.05
N VAL A 118 -43.32 -4.51 -16.76
CA VAL A 118 -43.05 -4.97 -15.40
C VAL A 118 -42.45 -3.84 -14.54
N LEU A 119 -41.50 -3.08 -15.09
CA LEU A 119 -40.84 -2.01 -14.34
C LEU A 119 -41.77 -0.83 -14.07
N ARG A 120 -42.74 -0.55 -14.96
CA ARG A 120 -43.71 0.54 -14.81
C ARG A 120 -44.65 0.30 -13.63
N ASP A 121 -45.07 -0.93 -13.42
CA ASP A 121 -45.91 -1.27 -12.27
C ASP A 121 -45.15 -1.15 -10.93
N LEU A 122 -43.83 -1.42 -10.95
CA LEU A 122 -43.01 -1.48 -9.74
C LEU A 122 -42.38 -0.13 -9.32
N LEU A 123 -42.10 0.76 -10.27
CA LEU A 123 -41.32 2.00 -10.06
C LEU A 123 -42.13 3.24 -10.40
N LYS A 124 -41.88 4.35 -9.69
CA LYS A 124 -42.41 5.67 -10.07
C LYS A 124 -41.81 6.14 -11.40
N ASP A 125 -42.57 6.91 -12.18
CA ASP A 125 -42.17 7.39 -13.51
C ASP A 125 -40.82 8.12 -13.51
N ASP A 126 -40.51 8.87 -12.46
CA ASP A 126 -39.24 9.60 -12.33
C ASP A 126 -38.03 8.65 -12.15
N ILE A 127 -38.24 7.51 -11.49
CA ILE A 127 -37.22 6.48 -11.28
C ILE A 127 -37.15 5.56 -12.50
N LEU A 128 -38.29 5.21 -13.07
CA LEU A 128 -38.39 4.44 -14.30
C LEU A 128 -37.63 5.13 -15.44
N SER A 129 -37.85 6.44 -15.64
CA SER A 129 -37.14 7.23 -16.66
C SER A 129 -35.63 7.20 -16.46
N LYS A 130 -35.16 7.20 -15.20
CA LYS A 130 -33.74 7.04 -14.87
C LYS A 130 -33.28 5.62 -15.24
N VAL A 131 -34.03 4.58 -14.91
CA VAL A 131 -33.65 3.19 -15.25
C VAL A 131 -33.56 3.00 -16.77
N LEU A 132 -34.57 3.48 -17.50
CA LEU A 132 -34.65 3.33 -18.96
C LEU A 132 -33.63 4.18 -19.73
N SER A 133 -33.11 5.26 -19.13
CA SER A 133 -32.00 6.02 -19.74
C SER A 133 -30.65 5.31 -19.67
N ARG A 134 -30.59 4.14 -19.02
CA ARG A 134 -29.40 3.30 -18.93
C ARG A 134 -29.50 2.15 -19.92
N PRO A 135 -28.38 1.79 -20.57
CA PRO A 135 -28.33 0.59 -21.39
C PRO A 135 -28.77 -0.62 -20.56
N ALA A 136 -29.63 -1.44 -21.16
CA ALA A 136 -29.94 -2.75 -20.60
C ALA A 136 -28.67 -3.63 -20.61
N PRO A 137 -28.56 -4.58 -19.66
CA PRO A 137 -27.50 -5.57 -19.66
C PRO A 137 -27.39 -6.29 -21.01
N ASN A 138 -26.16 -6.52 -21.42
CA ASN A 138 -25.87 -7.22 -22.67
C ASN A 138 -24.98 -8.41 -22.35
N ARG A 139 -25.42 -9.62 -22.76
CA ARG A 139 -24.69 -10.87 -22.53
C ARG A 139 -23.28 -10.86 -23.12
N ASN A 140 -23.03 -10.02 -24.13
CA ASN A 140 -21.73 -9.86 -24.78
C ASN A 140 -20.78 -8.89 -24.06
N CYS A 141 -21.24 -8.15 -23.04
CA CYS A 141 -20.44 -7.13 -22.34
C CYS A 141 -19.60 -7.69 -21.17
N GLY A 142 -19.49 -9.02 -21.03
CA GLY A 142 -18.73 -9.67 -19.97
C GLY A 142 -19.40 -9.61 -18.60
N GLU A 143 -18.69 -10.04 -17.55
CA GLU A 143 -19.23 -10.09 -16.19
C GLU A 143 -19.44 -8.69 -15.57
N ASP A 144 -20.47 -8.55 -14.74
CA ASP A 144 -20.62 -7.35 -13.92
C ASP A 144 -19.43 -7.18 -12.97
N HIS A 145 -19.05 -5.94 -12.72
CA HIS A 145 -17.94 -5.62 -11.84
C HIS A 145 -18.29 -4.46 -10.91
N VAL A 146 -17.60 -4.44 -9.77
CA VAL A 146 -17.85 -3.45 -8.71
C VAL A 146 -16.80 -2.35 -8.78
N CYS A 147 -17.24 -1.10 -8.78
CA CYS A 147 -16.40 0.08 -8.72
C CYS A 147 -16.56 0.82 -7.38
N TRP A 148 -15.54 1.61 -7.06
CA TRP A 148 -15.45 2.36 -5.82
C TRP A 148 -16.18 3.69 -5.94
N GLY A 149 -17.35 3.80 -5.32
CA GLY A 149 -18.23 4.97 -5.39
C GLY A 149 -17.73 6.22 -4.66
N ALA A 150 -16.70 6.11 -3.83
CA ALA A 150 -16.07 7.27 -3.19
C ALA A 150 -14.90 7.86 -4.01
N SER A 151 -14.74 7.46 -5.27
CA SER A 151 -13.83 8.08 -6.24
C SER A 151 -14.54 8.34 -7.58
N GLY A 152 -14.21 9.44 -8.24
CA GLY A 152 -14.81 9.81 -9.54
C GLY A 152 -14.37 8.92 -10.71
N ASP A 153 -13.21 8.28 -10.59
CA ASP A 153 -12.70 7.32 -11.58
C ASP A 153 -13.15 5.87 -11.30
N GLY A 154 -13.94 5.66 -10.24
CA GLY A 154 -14.37 4.33 -9.82
C GLY A 154 -13.26 3.44 -9.24
N ASN A 155 -12.02 3.91 -9.13
CA ASN A 155 -10.92 3.12 -8.59
C ASN A 155 -10.78 3.30 -7.08
N PHE A 156 -10.48 2.21 -6.39
CA PHE A 156 -10.16 2.28 -4.98
C PHE A 156 -8.76 2.88 -4.79
N SER A 157 -8.67 3.94 -3.99
CA SER A 157 -7.41 4.41 -3.44
C SER A 157 -7.47 4.52 -1.91
N VAL A 158 -6.32 4.36 -1.26
CA VAL A 158 -6.21 4.59 0.19
C VAL A 158 -6.61 6.05 0.50
N LYS A 159 -6.26 7.00 -0.36
CA LYS A 159 -6.65 8.41 -0.25
C LYS A 159 -8.17 8.59 -0.24
N SER A 160 -8.89 8.02 -1.19
CA SER A 160 -10.37 8.11 -1.23
C SER A 160 -11.02 7.45 -0.01
N ALA A 161 -10.46 6.33 0.49
CA ALA A 161 -10.94 5.70 1.72
C ALA A 161 -10.70 6.59 2.96
N TYR A 162 -9.55 7.25 3.03
CA TYR A 162 -9.25 8.22 4.09
C TYR A 162 -10.20 9.43 4.09
N ILE A 163 -10.52 9.96 2.90
CA ILE A 163 -11.52 11.04 2.75
C ILE A 163 -12.88 10.56 3.23
N LEU A 164 -13.30 9.36 2.79
CA LEU A 164 -14.58 8.76 3.16
C LEU A 164 -14.71 8.53 4.67
N LEU A 165 -13.66 8.04 5.32
CA LEU A 165 -13.64 7.79 6.76
C LEU A 165 -13.54 9.07 7.60
N GLY A 166 -13.47 10.26 6.97
CA GLY A 166 -13.29 11.53 7.68
C GLY A 166 -11.96 11.64 8.42
N THR A 167 -10.98 10.78 8.08
CA THR A 167 -9.69 10.69 8.77
C THR A 167 -8.67 11.72 8.27
N ILE A 168 -8.90 12.31 7.09
CA ILE A 168 -8.15 13.51 6.67
C ILE A 168 -8.72 14.71 7.40
N GLN A 169 -8.25 14.95 8.63
CA GLN A 169 -8.37 16.27 9.25
C GLN A 169 -7.51 17.29 8.46
N ARG A 170 -7.91 18.56 8.53
CA ARG A 170 -7.34 19.72 7.80
C ARG A 170 -5.85 19.56 7.51
N LYS A 171 -5.44 19.90 6.27
CA LYS A 171 -4.05 19.94 5.80
C LYS A 171 -3.22 20.80 6.75
N ASP A 172 -2.62 20.16 7.74
CA ASP A 172 -1.72 20.84 8.66
C ASP A 172 -0.48 21.23 7.85
N TRP A 173 -0.30 22.54 7.66
CA TRP A 173 0.78 23.09 6.85
C TRP A 173 2.16 22.62 7.31
N VAL A 174 2.27 22.18 8.57
CA VAL A 174 3.48 21.58 9.16
C VAL A 174 3.94 20.36 8.40
N TRP A 175 3.01 19.49 7.97
CA TRP A 175 3.36 18.28 7.23
C TRP A 175 3.98 18.63 5.90
N GLU A 176 3.42 19.62 5.20
CA GLU A 176 4.00 20.11 3.95
C GLU A 176 5.42 20.62 4.18
N LYS A 177 5.66 21.42 5.23
CA LYS A 177 7.01 21.92 5.53
C LYS A 177 7.99 20.82 5.89
N ILE A 178 7.60 19.84 6.71
CA ILE A 178 8.45 18.71 7.09
C ILE A 178 8.85 17.89 5.86
N TRP A 179 7.89 17.53 5.00
CA TRP A 179 8.16 16.68 3.84
C TRP A 179 8.95 17.38 2.72
N HIS A 180 8.96 18.71 2.69
CA HIS A 180 9.78 19.53 1.79
C HIS A 180 11.14 19.94 2.38
N LEU A 181 11.50 19.46 3.58
CA LEU A 181 12.86 19.66 4.10
C LEU A 181 13.87 18.96 3.17
N ASP A 182 14.87 19.72 2.72
CA ASP A 182 15.98 19.21 1.92
C ASP A 182 17.00 18.53 2.83
N VAL A 183 16.64 17.32 3.29
CA VAL A 183 17.43 16.43 4.15
C VAL A 183 17.14 14.97 3.76
N PRO A 184 18.01 14.01 4.11
CA PRO A 184 17.75 12.58 3.87
C PRO A 184 16.42 12.14 4.45
N LYS A 185 15.69 11.25 3.75
CA LYS A 185 14.34 10.82 4.15
C LYS A 185 14.27 10.25 5.57
N ARG A 186 15.34 9.63 6.07
CA ARG A 186 15.44 9.18 7.47
C ARG A 186 15.31 10.34 8.48
N VAL A 187 15.87 11.51 8.16
CA VAL A 187 15.81 12.72 8.98
C VAL A 187 14.43 13.37 8.86
N THR A 188 13.82 13.33 7.66
CA THR A 188 12.42 13.74 7.46
C THR A 188 11.45 12.88 8.29
N CYS A 189 11.62 11.55 8.28
CA CYS A 189 10.82 10.65 9.12
C CYS A 189 11.03 10.93 10.60
N PHE A 190 12.26 11.22 11.04
CA PHE A 190 12.52 11.68 12.40
C PHE A 190 11.77 12.99 12.71
N ALA A 191 11.77 13.98 11.82
CA ALA A 191 11.04 15.23 11.99
C ALA A 191 9.54 15.01 12.13
N TRP A 192 8.99 14.10 11.32
CA TRP A 192 7.60 13.65 11.42
C TRP A 192 7.32 12.99 12.79
N GLN A 193 8.20 12.09 13.25
CA GLN A 193 8.07 11.45 14.56
C GLN A 193 8.16 12.46 15.71
N LEU A 194 9.07 13.43 15.60
CA LEU A 194 9.25 14.52 16.55
C LEU A 194 7.98 15.37 16.65
N ALA A 195 7.40 15.76 15.51
CA ALA A 195 6.17 16.54 15.45
C ALA A 195 4.92 15.78 15.95
N HIS A 196 4.92 14.46 15.81
CA HIS A 196 3.90 13.60 16.41
C HIS A 196 4.15 13.27 17.87
N GLU A 197 5.21 13.83 18.48
CA GLU A 197 5.65 13.46 19.81
C GLU A 197 5.71 11.93 19.95
N SER A 198 6.43 11.27 19.06
CA SER A 198 6.51 9.80 19.01
C SER A 198 7.95 9.27 19.05
N LEU A 199 8.91 10.13 19.42
CA LEU A 199 10.30 9.73 19.56
C LEU A 199 10.46 8.69 20.67
N ALA A 200 11.18 7.61 20.34
CA ALA A 200 11.62 6.62 21.31
C ALA A 200 12.53 7.29 22.34
N THR A 201 12.06 7.33 23.58
CA THR A 201 12.81 7.77 24.76
C THR A 201 12.63 6.71 25.84
N LYS A 202 13.59 6.58 26.77
CA LYS A 202 13.53 5.57 27.86
C LYS A 202 12.23 5.67 28.68
N LYS A 203 11.65 6.88 28.80
CA LYS A 203 10.36 7.15 29.46
C LYS A 203 9.14 6.60 28.69
N ARG A 204 9.28 6.29 27.40
CA ARG A 204 8.24 5.76 26.50
C ARG A 204 8.45 4.30 26.06
N CYS A 205 9.47 3.63 26.58
CA CYS A 205 9.73 2.21 26.30
C CYS A 205 9.06 1.27 27.33
N GLY A 206 7.97 1.70 27.97
CA GLY A 206 7.04 0.86 28.73
C GLY A 206 5.75 0.63 27.94
N PRO A 207 4.87 -0.31 28.36
CA PRO A 207 3.63 -0.61 27.65
C PRO A 207 2.86 0.68 27.41
N TRP A 208 2.38 0.83 26.17
CA TRP A 208 1.65 1.95 25.58
C TRP A 208 0.74 2.71 26.55
N ASN A 209 1.33 3.53 27.42
CA ASN A 209 0.61 4.38 28.34
C ASN A 209 0.78 5.83 27.88
N GLU A 210 -0.38 6.43 27.70
CA GLU A 210 -0.64 7.80 27.30
C GLU A 210 0.17 8.78 28.17
N GLY A 211 1.28 9.23 27.63
CA GLY A 211 2.06 10.33 28.17
C GLY A 211 1.95 11.51 27.22
N HIS A 212 0.81 12.20 27.24
CA HIS A 212 0.71 13.56 26.76
C HIS A 212 1.55 14.44 27.68
N VAL A 213 2.82 14.63 27.32
CA VAL A 213 3.60 15.72 27.91
C VAL A 213 3.14 16.96 27.16
N TYR A 214 2.14 17.63 27.73
CA TYR A 214 1.73 18.97 27.32
C TYR A 214 2.96 19.81 27.03
N CYS A 215 3.11 20.23 25.78
CA CYS A 215 3.69 21.53 25.51
C CYS A 215 3.18 22.06 24.18
N HIS A 216 2.30 23.05 24.25
CA HIS A 216 2.19 24.03 23.16
C HIS A 216 3.60 24.49 22.70
N CYS A 217 4.59 24.50 23.60
CA CYS A 217 5.99 24.81 23.29
C CYS A 217 6.70 23.87 22.30
N LEU A 218 6.42 22.56 22.23
CA LEU A 218 7.19 21.68 21.31
C LEU A 218 6.74 21.90 19.88
N ARG A 219 5.42 21.94 19.67
CA ARG A 219 4.86 22.27 18.37
C ARG A 219 5.29 23.68 17.97
N ASP A 220 5.11 24.67 18.83
CA ASP A 220 5.52 26.06 18.55
C ASP A 220 7.02 26.19 18.29
N TRP A 221 7.87 25.41 18.98
CA TRP A 221 9.31 25.35 18.73
C TRP A 221 9.64 24.73 17.37
N ILE A 222 8.97 23.63 16.98
CA ILE A 222 9.11 23.05 15.64
C ILE A 222 8.68 24.08 14.59
N LEU A 223 7.54 24.74 14.80
CA LEU A 223 7.04 25.76 13.89
C LEU A 223 7.99 26.95 13.75
N PHE A 224 8.53 27.43 14.86
CA PHE A 224 9.49 28.52 14.91
C PHE A 224 10.72 28.19 14.05
N ASN A 225 11.28 26.99 14.21
CA ASN A 225 12.44 26.56 13.45
C ASN A 225 12.11 26.32 11.98
N LEU A 226 10.97 25.70 11.64
CA LEU A 226 10.54 25.48 10.25
C LEU A 226 10.17 26.78 9.52
N ARG A 227 9.81 27.84 10.23
CA ARG A 227 9.51 29.17 9.66
C ARG A 227 10.77 30.01 9.45
N SER A 228 11.82 29.80 10.23
CA SER A 228 13.05 30.60 10.16
C SER A 228 13.73 30.50 8.80
N ASN A 229 13.89 31.62 8.11
CA ASN A 229 14.66 31.71 6.86
C ASN A 229 16.13 32.11 7.11
N GLN A 230 16.60 31.98 8.35
CA GLN A 230 17.99 32.28 8.70
C GLN A 230 18.95 31.30 8.03
N ARG A 231 20.18 31.75 7.82
CA ARG A 231 21.28 30.93 7.32
C ARG A 231 22.39 30.97 8.34
N LEU A 232 23.06 29.84 8.52
CA LEU A 232 24.26 29.75 9.34
C LEU A 232 25.46 29.89 8.41
N GLY A 233 26.14 31.05 8.51
CA GLY A 233 27.13 31.46 7.52
C GLY A 233 26.52 31.72 6.13
N ASN A 234 27.35 31.67 5.09
CA ASN A 234 26.92 32.05 3.73
C ASN A 234 26.13 30.96 2.99
N ARG A 235 26.06 29.72 3.51
CA ARG A 235 25.66 28.57 2.67
C ARG A 235 24.57 27.67 3.26
N THR A 236 24.52 27.42 4.57
CA THR A 236 23.63 26.37 5.12
C THR A 236 22.31 26.94 5.67
N ASN A 237 21.18 26.34 5.28
CA ASN A 237 19.86 26.76 5.73
C ASN A 237 19.64 26.37 7.20
N TRP A 238 19.18 27.29 8.04
CA TRP A 238 18.91 27.02 9.46
C TRP A 238 17.99 25.82 9.66
N LYS A 239 16.94 25.68 8.84
CA LYS A 239 15.97 24.57 8.95
C LYS A 239 16.64 23.21 8.83
N GLN A 240 17.62 23.09 7.93
CA GLN A 240 18.41 21.87 7.74
C GLN A 240 19.31 21.62 8.94
N VAL A 241 20.10 22.63 9.34
CA VAL A 241 21.04 22.50 10.47
C VAL A 241 20.29 22.10 11.74
N TRP A 242 19.19 22.79 12.04
CA TRP A 242 18.37 22.51 13.21
C TRP A 242 17.83 21.07 13.22
N ILE A 243 17.25 20.60 12.12
CA ILE A 243 16.65 19.26 12.12
C ILE A 243 17.71 18.15 12.14
N ILE A 244 18.85 18.37 11.46
CA ILE A 244 20.01 17.48 11.50
C ILE A 244 20.57 17.41 12.91
N ALA A 245 20.78 18.57 13.56
CA ALA A 245 21.25 18.65 14.94
C ALA A 245 20.31 17.88 15.88
N SER A 246 19.01 18.13 15.77
CA SER A 246 17.98 17.45 16.57
C SER A 246 18.03 15.92 16.38
N TRP A 247 18.14 15.46 15.14
CA TRP A 247 18.26 14.04 14.81
C TRP A 247 19.56 13.43 15.33
N MET A 248 20.71 14.08 15.13
CA MET A 248 22.01 13.59 15.58
C MET A 248 22.10 13.52 17.09
N LEU A 249 21.62 14.54 17.81
CA LEU A 249 21.60 14.55 19.27
C LEU A 249 20.71 13.42 19.81
N TRP A 250 19.52 13.23 19.24
CA TRP A 250 18.67 12.08 19.58
C TRP A 250 19.36 10.74 19.29
N HIS A 251 20.01 10.63 18.13
CA HIS A 251 20.69 9.41 17.70
C HIS A 251 21.88 9.07 18.60
N TRP A 252 22.75 10.04 18.90
CA TRP A 252 23.90 9.86 19.80
C TRP A 252 23.45 9.54 21.22
N ARG A 253 22.39 10.18 21.73
CA ARG A 253 21.82 9.82 23.04
C ARG A 253 21.36 8.36 23.05
N ASN A 254 20.67 7.91 22.01
CA ASN A 254 20.22 6.51 21.96
C ASN A 254 21.38 5.53 21.80
N LYS A 255 22.40 5.85 20.99
CA LYS A 255 23.60 5.02 20.90
C LYS A 255 24.33 4.92 22.24
N ASP A 256 24.49 6.03 22.94
CA ASP A 256 25.11 6.09 24.27
C ASP A 256 24.37 5.22 25.31
N LEU A 257 23.05 5.09 25.16
CA LEU A 257 22.22 4.25 26.03
C LEU A 257 22.23 2.75 25.67
N PHE A 258 22.34 2.41 24.39
CA PHE A 258 22.12 1.04 23.90
C PHE A 258 23.35 0.36 23.28
N ASP A 259 24.42 1.09 23.02
CA ASP A 259 25.70 0.57 22.52
C ASP A 259 26.81 0.97 23.49
N SER A 260 27.23 0.01 24.33
CA SER A 260 28.27 0.22 25.36
C SER A 260 29.62 0.65 24.80
N ASN A 261 29.85 0.46 23.50
CA ASN A 261 31.09 0.86 22.83
C ASN A 261 30.98 2.23 22.15
N PHE A 262 29.82 2.87 22.18
CA PHE A 262 29.64 4.16 21.54
C PHE A 262 30.32 5.27 22.34
N LYS A 263 31.15 6.07 21.65
CA LYS A 263 31.71 7.31 22.17
C LYS A 263 31.12 8.48 21.40
N LYS A 264 30.60 9.48 22.13
CA LYS A 264 30.12 10.73 21.53
C LYS A 264 31.29 11.42 20.81
N PRO A 265 31.04 12.09 19.67
CA PRO A 265 32.07 12.82 18.97
C PRO A 265 32.62 13.96 19.84
N PRO A 266 33.93 14.25 19.78
CA PRO A 266 34.56 15.30 20.59
C PRO A 266 34.08 16.71 20.19
N TRP A 267 33.69 16.90 18.93
CA TRP A 267 33.20 18.18 18.40
C TRP A 267 31.82 18.02 17.75
N PRO A 268 30.74 17.86 18.55
CA PRO A 268 29.40 17.58 18.03
C PRO A 268 28.90 18.60 17.01
N TRP A 269 29.15 19.89 17.27
CA TRP A 269 28.75 20.98 16.38
C TRP A 269 29.40 20.86 15.00
N LYS A 270 30.68 20.47 14.94
CA LYS A 270 31.41 20.30 13.69
C LYS A 270 30.83 19.14 12.88
N CYS A 271 30.58 17.98 13.51
CA CYS A 271 29.95 16.84 12.84
C CYS A 271 28.56 17.16 12.27
N ILE A 272 27.77 17.99 12.97
CA ILE A 272 26.46 18.43 12.49
C ILE A 272 26.59 19.31 11.24
N LEU A 273 27.53 20.27 11.26
CA LEU A 273 27.76 21.16 10.14
C LEU A 273 28.34 20.43 8.93
N ASP A 274 29.32 19.56 9.14
CA ASP A 274 29.92 18.72 8.10
C ASP A 274 28.83 17.87 7.41
N PHE A 275 27.94 17.25 8.20
CA PHE A 275 26.84 16.45 7.64
C PHE A 275 25.81 17.28 6.88
N ALA A 276 25.50 18.50 7.33
CA ALA A 276 24.62 19.41 6.61
C ALA A 276 25.23 19.85 5.28
N GLU A 277 26.55 20.08 5.29
CA GLU A 277 27.33 20.44 4.10
C GLU A 277 27.43 19.28 3.10
N ASP A 278 27.61 18.05 3.57
CA ASP A 278 27.61 16.84 2.75
C ASP A 278 26.28 16.63 2.02
N ILE A 279 25.14 16.82 2.70
CA ILE A 279 23.81 16.71 2.08
C ILE A 279 23.69 17.72 0.94
N ARG A 280 24.13 18.95 1.18
CA ARG A 280 24.08 20.04 0.21
C ARG A 280 24.97 19.75 -0.99
N ASN A 281 26.21 19.34 -0.75
CA ASN A 281 27.16 18.96 -1.80
C ASN A 281 26.61 17.77 -2.62
N ALA A 282 25.96 16.79 -1.99
CA ALA A 282 25.30 15.69 -2.69
C ALA A 282 24.13 16.19 -3.57
N ALA A 283 23.30 17.12 -3.08
CA ALA A 283 22.22 17.71 -3.85
C ALA A 283 22.75 18.55 -5.03
N GLU A 284 23.81 19.33 -4.84
CA GLU A 284 24.46 20.12 -5.89
C GLU A 284 25.16 19.22 -6.92
N ASN A 285 25.76 18.10 -6.50
CA ASN A 285 26.33 17.12 -7.43
C ASN A 285 25.27 16.41 -8.27
N VAL A 286 24.07 16.22 -7.74
CA VAL A 286 22.91 15.73 -8.51
C VAL A 286 22.45 16.79 -9.53
N LEU A 287 22.50 18.08 -9.18
CA LEU A 287 22.14 19.19 -10.07
C LEU A 287 23.24 19.54 -11.10
N SER A 288 24.52 19.36 -10.77
CA SER A 288 25.66 19.63 -11.67
C SER A 288 25.95 18.46 -12.61
N SER A 289 25.52 17.24 -12.26
CA SER A 289 25.54 16.07 -13.15
C SER A 289 24.38 16.01 -14.14
N THR A 290 23.66 17.13 -14.33
CA THR A 290 22.62 17.30 -15.37
C THR A 290 23.21 17.42 -16.79
N SER A 291 24.17 16.58 -17.15
CA SER A 291 24.14 15.97 -18.48
C SER A 291 22.91 15.07 -18.46
N ARG A 292 21.83 15.45 -19.16
CA ARG A 292 20.55 14.71 -19.31
C ARG A 292 20.65 13.22 -18.97
N ARG A 293 20.64 12.87 -17.69
CA ARG A 293 20.30 11.52 -17.27
C ARG A 293 18.80 11.53 -17.31
N THR A 294 18.25 10.99 -18.39
CA THR A 294 16.85 10.59 -18.46
C THR A 294 16.56 9.85 -17.17
N HIS A 295 15.81 10.47 -16.27
CA HIS A 295 15.27 9.79 -15.11
C HIS A 295 14.27 8.79 -15.65
N THR A 296 14.75 7.61 -15.99
CA THR A 296 13.88 6.52 -16.38
C THR A 296 13.18 6.07 -15.10
N GLU A 297 11.94 6.52 -14.91
CA GLU A 297 11.03 5.84 -14.01
C GLU A 297 10.80 4.45 -14.59
N VAL A 298 11.65 3.50 -14.20
CA VAL A 298 11.42 2.09 -14.49
C VAL A 298 10.31 1.67 -13.55
N LEU A 299 9.13 1.40 -14.10
CA LEU A 299 8.10 0.70 -13.36
C LEU A 299 8.68 -0.67 -12.95
N LEU A 300 9.15 -0.79 -11.71
CA LEU A 300 9.56 -2.06 -11.10
C LEU A 300 8.31 -2.89 -10.80
N ARG A 301 7.62 -3.30 -11.87
CA ARG A 301 6.59 -4.33 -11.81
C ARG A 301 7.28 -5.62 -12.17
N TRP A 302 7.20 -6.60 -11.27
CA TRP A 302 7.58 -7.96 -11.59
C TRP A 302 6.85 -8.39 -12.88
N SER A 303 7.60 -8.86 -13.86
CA SER A 303 7.07 -9.40 -15.11
C SER A 303 7.34 -10.89 -15.20
N GLU A 304 6.46 -11.63 -15.86
CA GLU A 304 6.71 -13.02 -16.23
C GLU A 304 7.91 -13.08 -17.19
N PRO A 305 8.76 -14.13 -17.13
CA PRO A 305 9.83 -14.32 -18.09
C PRO A 305 9.27 -14.70 -19.48
N TRP A 306 10.11 -14.66 -20.52
CA TRP A 306 9.69 -15.07 -21.87
C TRP A 306 9.26 -16.54 -21.93
N ALA A 307 8.46 -16.90 -22.94
CA ALA A 307 7.98 -18.27 -23.12
C ALA A 307 9.15 -19.28 -23.14
N GLY A 308 9.03 -20.35 -22.33
CA GLY A 308 10.06 -21.37 -22.15
C GLY A 308 11.33 -20.89 -21.43
N TRP A 309 11.28 -19.77 -20.71
CA TRP A 309 12.31 -19.33 -19.76
C TRP A 309 11.82 -19.46 -18.32
N PHE A 310 12.76 -19.70 -17.42
CA PHE A 310 12.54 -19.67 -15.98
C PHE A 310 13.09 -18.39 -15.38
N LYS A 311 12.48 -17.90 -14.31
CA LYS A 311 12.96 -16.72 -13.58
C LYS A 311 13.44 -17.12 -12.19
N VAL A 312 14.70 -16.82 -11.88
CA VAL A 312 15.32 -17.00 -10.58
C VAL A 312 15.38 -15.65 -9.88
N ASN A 313 14.56 -15.48 -8.84
CA ASN A 313 14.62 -14.30 -7.97
C ASN A 313 15.44 -14.65 -6.73
N SER A 314 16.51 -13.91 -6.44
CA SER A 314 17.39 -14.19 -5.28
C SER A 314 17.53 -12.99 -4.35
N ASP A 315 17.77 -13.29 -3.08
CA ASP A 315 17.97 -12.31 -2.01
C ASP A 315 18.94 -12.85 -0.95
N GLY A 316 19.57 -11.94 -0.20
CA GLY A 316 20.49 -12.26 0.88
C GLY A 316 20.49 -11.20 1.98
N GLU A 317 20.34 -11.63 3.22
CA GLU A 317 20.30 -10.79 4.41
C GLU A 317 21.46 -11.12 5.35
N VAL A 318 22.05 -10.10 5.97
CA VAL A 318 23.09 -10.26 7.00
C VAL A 318 22.66 -9.59 8.30
N LYS A 319 22.74 -10.35 9.40
CA LYS A 319 22.46 -9.88 10.76
C LYS A 319 23.66 -9.13 11.34
N GLY A 320 23.83 -7.87 10.92
CA GLY A 320 24.72 -6.87 11.52
C GLY A 320 26.12 -7.39 11.92
N LYS A 321 26.62 -6.94 13.08
CA LYS A 321 27.98 -7.26 13.59
C LYS A 321 28.26 -8.75 13.82
N SER A 322 27.24 -9.62 13.79
CA SER A 322 27.42 -11.06 14.02
C SER A 322 27.92 -11.82 12.79
N GLY A 323 27.84 -11.21 11.60
CA GLY A 323 28.22 -11.85 10.33
C GLY A 323 27.35 -13.05 9.92
N LYS A 324 26.33 -13.41 10.72
CA LYS A 324 25.35 -14.44 10.37
C LYS A 324 24.49 -13.93 9.22
N ALA A 325 24.31 -14.76 8.21
CA ALA A 325 23.59 -14.42 7.00
C ALA A 325 22.60 -15.52 6.63
N GLY A 326 21.47 -15.11 6.08
CA GLY A 326 20.53 -15.98 5.37
C GLY A 326 20.51 -15.57 3.91
N PHE A 327 20.31 -16.54 3.02
CA PHE A 327 20.16 -16.28 1.59
C PHE A 327 19.18 -17.27 0.99
N GLY A 328 18.63 -16.95 -0.17
CA GLY A 328 17.77 -17.86 -0.89
C GLY A 328 17.39 -17.36 -2.27
N ALA A 329 16.76 -18.26 -3.01
CA ALA A 329 16.20 -17.97 -4.31
C ALA A 329 14.90 -18.74 -4.55
N ILE A 330 14.06 -18.20 -5.41
CA ILE A 330 12.85 -18.84 -5.91
C ILE A 330 12.90 -18.91 -7.44
N ILE A 331 12.45 -20.04 -7.98
CA ILE A 331 12.37 -20.30 -9.42
C ILE A 331 10.91 -20.29 -9.84
N ARG A 332 10.60 -19.56 -10.90
CA ARG A 332 9.27 -19.50 -11.51
C ARG A 332 9.31 -19.92 -12.99
N ASP A 333 8.23 -20.52 -13.47
CA ASP A 333 8.04 -20.84 -14.88
C ASP A 333 7.65 -19.59 -15.70
N ASP A 334 7.43 -19.79 -17.01
CA ASP A 334 7.00 -18.78 -17.97
C ASP A 334 5.54 -18.33 -17.82
N HIS A 335 4.81 -18.88 -16.86
CA HIS A 335 3.49 -18.41 -16.41
C HIS A 335 3.56 -17.80 -15.00
N GLY A 336 4.78 -17.54 -14.49
CA GLY A 336 5.01 -16.94 -13.18
C GLY A 336 4.71 -17.86 -12.00
N ARG A 337 4.39 -19.12 -12.23
CA ARG A 337 4.08 -20.10 -11.18
C ARG A 337 5.36 -20.52 -10.49
N LEU A 338 5.32 -20.63 -9.16
CA LEU A 338 6.45 -21.08 -8.38
C LEU A 338 6.75 -22.55 -8.70
N VAL A 339 7.97 -22.83 -9.15
CA VAL A 339 8.46 -24.19 -9.44
C VAL A 339 9.12 -24.77 -8.18
N ARG A 340 10.10 -24.03 -7.64
CA ARG A 340 10.85 -24.45 -6.45
C ARG A 340 11.54 -23.26 -5.79
N GLY A 341 11.96 -23.40 -4.54
CA GLY A 341 12.84 -22.45 -3.86
C GLY A 341 13.97 -23.16 -3.12
N VAL A 342 15.05 -22.42 -2.89
CA VAL A 342 16.22 -22.83 -2.12
C VAL A 342 16.54 -21.75 -1.09
N TYR A 343 17.06 -22.17 0.07
CA TYR A 343 17.52 -21.26 1.10
C TYR A 343 18.73 -21.87 1.81
N GLY A 344 19.54 -21.00 2.40
CA GLY A 344 20.70 -21.41 3.18
C GLY A 344 21.11 -20.35 4.18
N ALA A 345 22.11 -20.69 4.98
CA ALA A 345 22.69 -19.80 5.97
C ALA A 345 24.21 -19.89 5.94
N SER A 346 24.87 -18.76 6.21
CA SER A 346 26.32 -18.68 6.32
C SER A 346 26.73 -17.81 7.51
N THR A 347 27.93 -18.02 8.03
CA THR A 347 28.58 -17.14 9.01
C THR A 347 29.67 -16.30 8.34
N ASN A 348 30.07 -15.20 8.98
CA ASN A 348 31.09 -14.26 8.48
C ASN A 348 30.87 -13.79 7.03
N CYS A 349 29.61 -13.52 6.66
CA CYS A 349 29.23 -13.11 5.32
C CYS A 349 29.05 -11.59 5.21
N SER A 350 29.51 -10.98 4.11
CA SER A 350 29.15 -9.61 3.77
C SER A 350 27.77 -9.59 3.08
N VAL A 351 27.10 -8.44 3.05
CA VAL A 351 25.80 -8.28 2.37
C VAL A 351 25.90 -8.71 0.90
N LEU A 352 26.97 -8.30 0.21
CA LEU A 352 27.20 -8.68 -1.17
C LEU A 352 27.42 -10.20 -1.33
N LYS A 353 28.17 -10.83 -0.42
CA LYS A 353 28.37 -12.29 -0.45
C LYS A 353 27.07 -13.04 -0.18
N ALA A 354 26.22 -12.55 0.72
CA ALA A 354 24.93 -13.18 1.00
C ALA A 354 24.03 -13.17 -0.24
N GLY A 355 23.93 -12.03 -0.92
CA GLY A 355 23.19 -11.94 -2.19
C GLY A 355 23.79 -12.84 -3.28
N ALA A 356 25.12 -12.91 -3.39
CA ALA A 356 25.79 -13.78 -4.34
C ALA A 356 25.54 -15.28 -4.07
N TRP A 357 25.51 -15.69 -2.79
CA TRP A 357 25.12 -17.04 -2.40
C TRP A 357 23.68 -17.37 -2.79
N GLY A 358 22.73 -16.44 -2.55
CA GLY A 358 21.35 -16.62 -2.98
C GLY A 358 21.24 -16.83 -4.50
N ALA A 359 21.95 -16.03 -5.29
CA ALA A 359 21.98 -16.16 -6.75
C ALA A 359 22.61 -17.50 -7.19
N LEU A 360 23.75 -17.89 -6.60
CA LEU A 360 24.45 -19.13 -6.92
C LEU A 360 23.58 -20.36 -6.70
N GLU A 361 22.98 -20.47 -5.51
CA GLU A 361 22.12 -21.60 -5.14
C GLU A 361 20.86 -21.64 -6.02
N GLY A 362 20.29 -20.48 -6.35
CA GLY A 362 19.17 -20.40 -7.29
C GLY A 362 19.52 -20.91 -8.68
N LEU A 363 20.70 -20.56 -9.20
CA LEU A 363 21.19 -21.04 -10.50
C LEU A 363 21.56 -22.52 -10.49
N GLN A 364 22.16 -23.02 -9.40
CA GLN A 364 22.46 -24.44 -9.22
C GLN A 364 21.17 -25.26 -9.21
N LEU A 365 20.17 -24.82 -8.44
CA LEU A 365 18.85 -25.46 -8.40
C LEU A 365 18.17 -25.43 -9.78
N ALA A 366 18.27 -24.32 -10.53
CA ALA A 366 17.72 -24.24 -11.88
C ALA A 366 18.38 -25.28 -12.81
N ARG A 367 19.71 -25.46 -12.69
CA ARG A 367 20.44 -26.47 -13.45
C ARG A 367 20.03 -27.90 -13.08
N GLU A 368 19.84 -28.20 -11.80
CA GLU A 368 19.36 -29.50 -11.33
C GLU A 368 17.96 -29.85 -11.84
N LEU A 369 17.11 -28.83 -12.01
CA LEU A 369 15.77 -28.98 -12.56
C LEU A 369 15.72 -29.06 -14.09
N GLY A 370 16.88 -28.97 -14.77
CA GLY A 370 16.93 -28.96 -16.24
C GLY A 370 16.38 -27.67 -16.86
N CYS A 371 16.44 -26.54 -16.14
CA CYS A 371 16.04 -25.24 -16.69
C CYS A 371 17.15 -24.70 -17.61
N ASP A 372 17.03 -24.95 -18.92
CA ASP A 372 18.05 -24.55 -19.91
C ASP A 372 18.15 -23.03 -20.14
N ARG A 373 17.07 -22.29 -19.86
CA ARG A 373 16.98 -20.85 -20.10
C ARG A 373 16.48 -20.14 -18.84
N VAL A 374 17.31 -19.28 -18.27
CA VAL A 374 17.06 -18.66 -16.96
C VAL A 374 17.32 -17.16 -16.99
N VAL A 375 16.40 -16.39 -16.40
CA VAL A 375 16.59 -14.97 -16.06
C VAL A 375 16.87 -14.87 -14.57
N LEU A 376 18.06 -14.40 -14.19
CA LEU A 376 18.40 -14.09 -12.80
C LEU A 376 18.00 -12.63 -12.48
N GLU A 377 17.22 -12.44 -11.42
CA GLU A 377 16.88 -11.14 -10.86
C GLU A 377 17.39 -11.02 -9.42
N CYS A 378 18.19 -9.98 -9.17
CA CYS A 378 18.72 -9.60 -7.86
C CYS A 378 18.40 -8.13 -7.56
N ASP A 379 18.22 -7.80 -6.29
CA ASP A 379 18.02 -6.43 -5.81
C ASP A 379 19.34 -5.63 -5.63
N SER A 380 20.47 -6.31 -5.72
CA SER A 380 21.81 -5.71 -5.63
C SER A 380 22.34 -5.28 -7.00
N ARG A 381 22.31 -3.97 -7.27
CA ARG A 381 22.90 -3.40 -8.50
C ARG A 381 24.39 -3.76 -8.63
N VAL A 382 25.13 -3.78 -7.53
CA VAL A 382 26.56 -4.14 -7.54
C VAL A 382 26.73 -5.57 -8.00
N LEU A 383 25.93 -6.51 -7.49
CA LEU A 383 25.98 -7.91 -7.90
C LEU A 383 25.66 -8.07 -9.39
N VAL A 384 24.60 -7.43 -9.87
CA VAL A 384 24.18 -7.47 -11.29
C VAL A 384 25.25 -6.91 -12.23
N GLN A 385 26.04 -5.93 -11.79
CA GLN A 385 27.14 -5.36 -12.60
C GLN A 385 28.44 -6.18 -12.52
N SER A 386 28.52 -7.14 -11.60
CA SER A 386 29.72 -7.95 -11.35
C SER A 386 29.68 -9.32 -12.02
N ILE A 387 28.49 -9.74 -12.46
CA ILE A 387 28.20 -10.98 -13.19
C ILE A 387 28.07 -10.60 -14.66
#